data_AF-A0A9Q0MT44-F1
#
_entry.id   AF-A0A9Q0MT44-F1
#
_cell.length_a   1.000
_cell.length_b   1.000
_cell.length_c   1.000
_cell.angle_alpha   90.00
_cell.angle_beta   90.00
_cell.angle_gamma   90.00
#
_symmetry.space_group_name_H-M   'P 1'
#
loop_
_entity.id
_entity.type
_entity.pdbx_description
1 polymer ?
#
loop_
_entity_poly.entity_id
_entity_poly.type
_entity_poly.pdbx_seq_one_letter_code
_entity_poly.pdbx_strand_id
1 'polypeptide(L)'
;MDHQNQPIKKQKNNKPEHQKRFFSENHSFKKRPTSKPYQRKEDIYVTNKSNFKAQINQCETILNTENTNEIFLHCVGNAISRGINLALTLVANSNNGLGYEANTSFIELIDDFHPLHDDEDFTLQKRLNSCLHIRIYRHSKNIINFAKMFKLSELVKWLGLSEFEIFTNLLTLWIFTMLLSIRLGGYLPDLDWFGIFSPLFCSDLSNGYFCVIVGIRMFLNNDNRRKSFNRFFWSLKFLILTVVFKYLLCRKLSGEQNLDYFEVFAPLFVLLQLIAVRACQLSNAN
;
A
#
# COMPACT_ATOMS: atom_id res chain seq x y z
N MET A 1 -29.20 -31.26 -59.68
CA MET A 1 -28.03 -31.00 -58.83
C MET A 1 -27.00 -30.35 -59.73
N ASP A 2 -26.98 -29.02 -59.79
CA ASP A 2 -25.96 -28.30 -60.56
C ASP A 2 -25.61 -27.01 -59.82
N HIS A 3 -24.43 -27.01 -59.21
CA HIS A 3 -23.79 -25.85 -58.63
C HIS A 3 -23.29 -24.95 -59.76
N GLN A 4 -23.83 -23.73 -59.88
CA GLN A 4 -23.16 -22.65 -60.61
C GLN A 4 -22.84 -21.50 -59.65
N ASN A 5 -21.54 -21.41 -59.35
CA ASN A 5 -20.90 -20.33 -58.61
C ASN A 5 -21.07 -19.00 -59.35
N GLN A 6 -21.75 -18.02 -58.73
CA GLN A 6 -21.64 -16.62 -59.11
C GLN A 6 -20.42 -15.99 -58.40
N PRO A 7 -19.61 -15.16 -59.10
CA PRO A 7 -18.42 -14.56 -58.51
C PRO A 7 -18.80 -13.46 -57.52
N ILE A 8 -18.28 -13.59 -56.30
CA ILE A 8 -18.33 -12.56 -55.26
C ILE A 8 -17.62 -11.30 -55.77
N LYS A 9 -18.39 -10.22 -55.97
CA LYS A 9 -17.84 -8.89 -56.24
C LYS A 9 -16.94 -8.48 -55.07
N LYS A 10 -15.63 -8.40 -55.31
CA LYS A 10 -14.68 -7.77 -54.38
C LYS A 10 -15.11 -6.31 -54.18
N GLN A 11 -15.65 -5.99 -53.00
CA GLN A 11 -15.77 -4.62 -52.56
C GLN A 11 -14.35 -4.04 -52.50
N LYS A 12 -14.10 -2.99 -53.30
CA LYS A 12 -12.90 -2.18 -53.18
C LYS A 12 -12.88 -1.62 -51.76
N ASN A 13 -11.95 -2.12 -50.95
CA ASN A 13 -11.57 -1.48 -49.69
C ASN A 13 -11.08 -0.06 -50.03
N ASN A 14 -11.94 0.93 -49.82
CA ASN A 14 -11.52 2.32 -49.78
C ASN A 14 -10.57 2.45 -48.58
N LYS A 15 -9.27 2.55 -48.87
CA LYS A 15 -8.28 2.95 -47.86
C LYS A 15 -8.75 4.29 -47.28
N PRO A 16 -8.72 4.49 -45.95
CA PRO A 16 -8.99 5.80 -45.38
C PRO A 16 -7.96 6.76 -45.98
N GLU A 17 -8.47 7.77 -46.68
CA GLU A 17 -7.67 8.83 -47.27
C GLU A 17 -6.87 9.47 -46.12
N HIS A 18 -5.54 9.32 -46.13
CA HIS A 18 -4.69 10.05 -45.20
C HIS A 18 -4.96 11.53 -45.45
N GLN A 19 -5.67 12.18 -44.52
CA GLN A 19 -5.84 13.63 -44.49
C GLN A 19 -4.44 14.25 -44.45
N LYS A 20 -3.88 14.54 -45.63
CA LYS A 20 -2.69 15.36 -45.76
C LYS A 20 -3.03 16.69 -45.09
N ARG A 21 -2.12 17.19 -44.26
CA ARG A 21 -2.24 18.57 -43.76
C ARG A 21 -2.31 19.46 -44.99
N PHE A 22 -3.42 20.16 -45.19
CA PHE A 22 -3.53 21.18 -46.22
C PHE A 22 -2.51 22.26 -45.87
N PHE A 23 -1.35 22.22 -46.54
CA PHE A 23 -0.44 23.34 -46.61
C PHE A 23 -0.77 24.02 -47.93
N SER A 24 -1.68 24.99 -47.88
CA SER A 24 -1.86 25.92 -48.98
C SER A 24 -0.86 27.06 -48.77
N GLU A 25 -0.02 27.36 -49.77
CA GLU A 25 0.88 28.51 -49.73
C GLU A 25 0.12 29.84 -49.64
N ASN A 26 -1.16 29.84 -50.04
CA ASN A 26 -2.01 31.02 -50.12
C ASN A 26 -2.78 31.32 -48.83
N HIS A 27 -2.66 30.49 -47.78
CA HIS A 27 -3.36 30.69 -46.52
C HIS A 27 -2.39 30.73 -45.32
N SER A 28 -2.64 31.64 -44.38
CA SER A 28 -1.96 31.69 -43.10
C SER A 28 -2.65 30.79 -42.05
N PHE A 29 -1.87 29.96 -41.37
CA PHE A 29 -2.38 29.01 -40.38
C PHE A 29 -2.40 29.59 -38.96
N LYS A 30 -3.54 29.51 -38.28
CA LYS A 30 -3.72 29.96 -36.89
C LYS A 30 -4.37 28.86 -36.05
N LYS A 31 -3.65 28.39 -35.02
CA LYS A 31 -4.18 27.40 -34.07
C LYS A 31 -5.19 28.02 -33.12
N ARG A 32 -6.33 27.37 -32.93
CA ARG A 32 -7.28 27.75 -31.87
C ARG A 32 -6.87 27.16 -30.52
N PRO A 33 -7.24 27.79 -29.39
CA PRO A 33 -7.10 27.15 -28.10
C PRO A 33 -7.94 25.86 -28.05
N THR A 34 -7.42 24.85 -27.35
CA THR A 34 -8.14 23.59 -27.16
C THR A 34 -9.43 23.83 -26.39
N SER A 35 -10.55 23.29 -26.89
CA SER A 35 -11.81 23.29 -26.15
C SER A 35 -11.67 22.55 -24.82
N LYS A 36 -12.35 23.04 -23.79
CA LYS A 36 -12.41 22.42 -22.46
C LYS A 36 -13.77 21.74 -22.27
N PRO A 37 -13.90 20.45 -22.63
CA PRO A 37 -15.18 19.74 -22.54
C PRO A 37 -15.66 19.55 -21.10
N TYR A 38 -14.74 19.51 -20.14
CA TYR A 38 -15.04 19.37 -18.72
C TYR A 38 -14.63 20.65 -18.01
N GLN A 39 -15.50 21.20 -17.16
CA GLN A 39 -15.30 22.48 -16.48
C GLN A 39 -15.74 22.42 -15.02
N ARG A 40 -15.75 21.23 -14.41
CA ARG A 40 -16.02 21.08 -12.99
C ARG A 40 -14.86 21.68 -12.19
N LYS A 41 -15.12 22.02 -10.93
CA LYS A 41 -14.08 22.57 -10.03
C LYS A 41 -12.93 21.59 -9.79
N GLU A 42 -13.18 20.30 -9.96
CA GLU A 42 -12.23 19.19 -9.76
C GLU A 42 -11.42 18.86 -11.02
N ASP A 43 -11.78 19.43 -12.18
CA ASP A 43 -11.12 19.18 -13.46
C ASP A 43 -9.93 20.14 -13.64
N ILE A 44 -8.74 19.58 -13.80
CA ILE A 44 -7.48 20.31 -13.94
C ILE A 44 -6.86 20.00 -15.29
N TYR A 45 -6.62 21.05 -16.09
CA TYR A 45 -5.94 20.92 -17.38
C TYR A 45 -4.43 21.12 -17.21
N VAL A 46 -3.66 20.07 -17.48
CA VAL A 46 -2.21 20.10 -17.36
C VAL A 46 -1.61 20.79 -18.58
N THR A 47 -0.76 21.80 -18.33
CA THR A 47 0.00 22.49 -19.38
C THR A 47 1.50 22.39 -19.11
N ASN A 48 2.30 22.41 -20.19
CA ASN A 48 3.76 22.41 -20.08
C ASN A 48 4.33 23.80 -19.75
N LYS A 49 3.53 24.87 -19.81
CA LYS A 49 3.97 26.26 -19.59
C LYS A 49 4.02 26.64 -18.11
N SER A 50 3.11 26.12 -17.29
CA SER A 50 3.07 26.43 -15.85
C SER A 50 4.29 25.86 -15.11
N ASN A 51 4.60 26.37 -13.92
CA ASN A 51 5.63 25.77 -13.05
C ASN A 51 5.13 24.43 -12.48
N PHE A 52 5.98 23.40 -12.44
CA PHE A 52 5.61 22.06 -11.99
C PHE A 52 5.21 22.02 -10.51
N LYS A 53 5.98 22.68 -9.64
CA LYS A 53 5.68 22.76 -8.20
C LYS A 53 4.39 23.53 -7.93
N ALA A 54 4.14 24.59 -8.69
CA ALA A 54 2.89 25.35 -8.58
C ALA A 54 1.67 24.48 -8.94
N GLN A 55 1.79 23.62 -9.97
CA GLN A 55 0.72 22.69 -10.35
C GLN A 55 0.46 21.63 -9.27
N ILE A 56 1.50 21.13 -8.60
CA ILE A 56 1.35 20.20 -7.46
C ILE A 56 0.58 20.89 -6.33
N ASN A 57 1.03 22.07 -5.90
CA ASN A 57 0.39 22.83 -4.83
C ASN A 57 -1.07 23.16 -5.17
N GLN A 58 -1.37 23.46 -6.44
CA GLN A 58 -2.74 23.67 -6.91
C GLN A 58 -3.59 22.41 -6.74
N CYS A 59 -3.08 21.24 -7.14
CA CYS A 59 -3.80 19.97 -6.97
C CYS A 59 -4.02 19.63 -5.50
N GLU A 60 -3.02 19.86 -4.64
CA GLU A 60 -3.13 19.65 -3.19
C GLU A 60 -4.16 20.60 -2.56
N THR A 61 -4.20 21.86 -2.98
CA THR A 61 -5.18 22.84 -2.49
C THR A 61 -6.61 22.39 -2.82
N ILE A 62 -6.82 21.90 -4.05
CA ILE A 62 -8.12 21.36 -4.47
C ILE A 62 -8.44 20.13 -3.63
N LEU A 63 -7.54 19.14 -3.55
CA LEU A 63 -7.75 17.93 -2.76
C LEU A 63 -8.04 18.19 -1.27
N ASN A 64 -7.48 19.26 -0.69
CA ASN A 64 -7.67 19.62 0.72
C ASN A 64 -8.98 20.34 1.00
N THR A 65 -9.75 20.70 -0.03
CA THR A 65 -11.08 21.29 0.14
C THR A 65 -12.06 20.23 0.69
N GLU A 66 -12.85 20.56 1.71
CA GLU A 66 -13.64 19.58 2.49
C GLU A 66 -14.68 18.78 1.69
N ASN A 67 -15.04 19.23 0.48
CA ASN A 67 -16.07 18.59 -0.35
C ASN A 67 -15.53 17.82 -1.56
N THR A 68 -14.22 17.75 -1.76
CA THR A 68 -13.60 17.09 -2.93
C THR A 68 -12.89 15.82 -2.51
N ASN A 69 -13.40 14.67 -2.96
CA ASN A 69 -12.76 13.37 -2.72
C ASN A 69 -11.88 12.91 -3.89
N GLU A 70 -12.04 13.56 -5.04
CA GLU A 70 -11.34 13.22 -6.27
C GLU A 70 -11.00 14.47 -7.09
N ILE A 71 -9.97 14.34 -7.91
CA ILE A 71 -9.59 15.32 -8.92
C ILE A 71 -9.36 14.62 -10.26
N PHE A 72 -9.59 15.33 -11.36
CA PHE A 72 -9.39 14.81 -12.71
C PHE A 72 -8.31 15.62 -13.42
N LEU A 73 -7.22 14.97 -13.81
CA LEU A 73 -6.17 15.57 -14.62
C LEU A 73 -6.43 15.28 -16.09
N HIS A 74 -6.65 16.32 -16.88
CA HIS A 74 -6.81 16.23 -18.33
C HIS A 74 -5.52 16.67 -19.02
N CYS A 75 -4.91 15.74 -19.76
CA CYS A 75 -3.61 15.95 -20.40
C CYS A 75 -3.75 15.71 -21.91
N VAL A 76 -3.39 16.69 -22.73
CA VAL A 76 -3.52 16.59 -24.20
C VAL A 76 -2.14 16.53 -24.86
N GLY A 77 -1.91 15.54 -25.72
CA GLY A 77 -0.70 15.40 -26.53
C GLY A 77 0.59 15.48 -25.71
N ASN A 78 1.43 16.48 -25.99
CA ASN A 78 2.73 16.66 -25.34
C ASN A 78 2.67 16.88 -23.80
N ALA A 79 1.50 17.20 -23.25
CA ALA A 79 1.32 17.35 -21.80
C ALA A 79 1.13 16.01 -21.07
N ILE A 80 0.94 14.89 -21.79
CA ILE A 80 0.66 13.57 -21.20
C ILE A 80 1.79 13.11 -20.27
N SER A 81 3.03 13.14 -20.73
CA SER A 81 4.19 12.72 -19.91
C SER A 81 4.29 13.53 -18.61
N ARG A 82 4.06 14.85 -18.70
CA ARG A 82 4.06 15.73 -17.53
C ARG A 82 2.91 15.45 -16.58
N GLY A 83 1.72 15.17 -17.11
CA GLY A 83 0.56 14.81 -16.32
C GLY A 83 0.73 13.50 -15.55
N ILE A 84 1.35 12.49 -16.17
CA ILE A 84 1.71 11.23 -15.52
C ILE A 84 2.67 11.50 -14.36
N ASN A 85 3.73 12.28 -14.60
CA ASN A 85 4.70 12.62 -13.55
C ASN A 85 4.04 13.38 -12.39
N LEU A 86 3.11 14.29 -12.68
CA LEU A 86 2.37 15.03 -11.68
C LEU A 86 1.50 14.08 -10.82
N ALA A 87 0.77 13.17 -11.46
CA ALA A 87 -0.06 12.18 -10.76
C ALA A 87 0.76 11.26 -9.85
N LEU A 88 1.87 10.73 -10.36
CA LEU A 88 2.76 9.86 -9.59
C LEU A 88 3.38 10.60 -8.40
N THR A 89 3.78 11.86 -8.59
CA THR A 89 4.34 12.69 -7.50
C THR A 89 3.31 12.93 -6.40
N LEU A 90 2.06 13.24 -6.74
CA LEU A 90 0.98 13.43 -5.76
C LEU A 90 0.72 12.16 -4.95
N VAL A 91 0.68 11.01 -5.62
CA VAL A 91 0.47 9.71 -4.96
C VAL A 91 1.63 9.38 -4.02
N ALA A 92 2.87 9.59 -4.47
CA ALA A 92 4.07 9.38 -3.65
C ALA A 92 4.11 10.27 -2.40
N ASN A 93 3.73 11.55 -2.52
CA ASN A 93 3.69 12.49 -1.40
C ASN A 93 2.59 12.15 -0.38
N SER A 94 1.53 11.46 -0.81
CA SER A 94 0.34 11.20 0.02
C SER A 94 0.48 10.05 1.03
N ASN A 95 1.67 9.47 1.23
CA ASN A 95 1.89 8.32 2.11
C ASN A 95 0.87 7.18 1.88
N ASN A 96 0.62 6.82 0.61
CA ASN A 96 -0.40 5.84 0.18
C ASN A 96 -1.87 6.21 0.46
N GLY A 97 -2.18 7.50 0.69
CA GLY A 97 -3.55 7.96 0.90
C GLY A 97 -4.37 8.15 -0.39
N LEU A 98 -3.71 8.27 -1.54
CA LEU A 98 -4.33 8.50 -2.84
C LEU A 98 -4.18 7.28 -3.76
N GLY A 99 -5.22 7.01 -4.54
CA GLY A 99 -5.21 6.09 -5.69
C GLY A 99 -5.36 6.85 -7.00
N TYR A 100 -5.06 6.19 -8.12
CA TYR A 100 -5.23 6.77 -9.45
C TYR A 100 -5.80 5.75 -10.46
N GLU A 101 -6.52 6.26 -11.45
CA GLU A 101 -7.07 5.51 -12.58
C GLU A 101 -6.83 6.32 -13.87
N ALA A 102 -6.38 5.66 -14.94
CA ALA A 102 -5.97 6.32 -16.17
C ALA A 102 -6.82 5.84 -17.35
N ASN A 103 -7.50 6.78 -18.02
CA ASN A 103 -8.32 6.54 -19.19
C ASN A 103 -7.77 7.31 -20.39
N THR A 104 -7.74 6.66 -21.56
CA THR A 104 -7.30 7.28 -22.81
C THR A 104 -8.48 7.72 -23.64
N SER A 105 -8.34 8.86 -24.32
CA SER A 105 -9.35 9.40 -25.21
C SER A 105 -8.68 10.20 -26.33
N PHE A 106 -9.48 10.79 -27.21
CA PHE A 106 -9.01 11.74 -28.20
C PHE A 106 -9.83 13.03 -28.10
N ILE A 107 -9.21 14.15 -28.47
CA ILE A 107 -9.88 15.44 -28.58
C ILE A 107 -9.77 15.96 -30.01
N GLU A 108 -10.90 16.38 -30.57
CA GLU A 108 -10.94 17.06 -31.86
C GLU A 108 -10.56 18.53 -31.68
N LEU A 109 -9.62 18.98 -32.48
CA LEU A 109 -9.10 20.34 -32.50
C LEU A 109 -9.41 20.94 -33.87
N ILE A 110 -9.92 22.16 -33.85
CA ILE A 110 -10.26 22.92 -35.06
C ILE A 110 -9.26 24.06 -35.13
N ASP A 111 -8.54 24.16 -36.24
CA ASP A 111 -7.59 25.24 -36.50
C ASP A 111 -8.10 26.07 -37.71
N ASP A 112 -7.72 27.35 -37.74
CA ASP A 112 -8.14 28.32 -38.77
C ASP A 112 -7.08 28.49 -39.85
N PHE A 113 -7.51 28.56 -41.09
CA PHE A 113 -6.72 29.03 -42.21
C PHE A 113 -7.32 30.34 -42.74
N HIS A 114 -6.56 31.41 -42.59
CA HIS A 114 -6.95 32.73 -43.09
C HIS A 114 -6.36 32.94 -44.49
N PRO A 115 -7.15 33.36 -45.48
CA PRO A 115 -6.64 33.63 -46.82
C PRO A 115 -5.65 34.81 -46.80
N LEU A 116 -4.64 34.76 -47.69
CA LEU A 116 -3.68 35.86 -47.90
C LEU A 116 -4.11 36.82 -49.01
N HIS A 117 -5.06 36.41 -49.84
CA HIS A 117 -5.58 37.16 -50.98
C HIS A 117 -7.12 37.23 -50.90
N ASP A 118 -7.70 38.31 -51.40
CA ASP A 118 -9.15 38.57 -51.33
C ASP A 118 -10.00 37.58 -52.16
N ASP A 119 -9.35 36.82 -53.05
CA ASP A 119 -9.98 35.83 -53.92
C ASP A 119 -10.24 34.47 -53.23
N GLU A 120 -9.74 34.26 -52.00
CA GLU A 120 -9.82 33.00 -51.27
C GLU A 120 -10.69 33.09 -50.00
N ASP A 121 -11.39 32.00 -49.68
CA ASP A 121 -12.28 31.91 -48.52
C ASP A 121 -11.60 31.36 -47.26
N PHE A 122 -12.19 31.64 -46.09
CA PHE A 122 -11.77 31.02 -44.83
C PHE A 122 -11.98 29.52 -44.81
N THR A 123 -10.94 28.76 -44.47
CA THR A 123 -11.01 27.30 -44.35
C THR A 123 -10.70 26.82 -42.93
N LEU A 124 -11.31 25.70 -42.54
CA LEU A 124 -11.13 25.09 -41.22
C LEU A 124 -10.45 23.74 -41.36
N GLN A 125 -9.41 23.49 -40.56
CA GLN A 125 -8.77 22.19 -40.46
C GLN A 125 -9.13 21.51 -39.14
N LYS A 126 -9.68 20.30 -39.23
CA LYS A 126 -9.92 19.43 -38.08
C LYS A 126 -8.74 18.47 -37.91
N ARG A 127 -8.26 18.30 -36.68
CA ARG A 127 -7.25 17.28 -36.32
C ARG A 127 -7.57 16.63 -34.99
N LEU A 128 -7.14 15.39 -34.83
CA LEU A 128 -7.31 14.63 -33.60
C LEU A 128 -5.99 14.61 -32.81
N ASN A 129 -6.07 14.87 -31.51
CA ASN A 129 -4.96 14.70 -30.59
C ASN A 129 -5.33 13.68 -29.51
N SER A 130 -4.39 12.82 -29.14
CA SER A 130 -4.54 11.92 -28.00
C SER A 130 -4.67 12.71 -26.70
N CYS A 131 -5.49 12.20 -25.80
CA CYS A 131 -5.76 12.76 -24.50
C CYS A 131 -5.71 11.66 -23.44
N LEU A 132 -5.18 12.00 -22.27
CA LEU A 132 -5.16 11.14 -21.10
C LEU A 132 -5.92 11.82 -19.97
N HIS A 133 -6.83 11.07 -19.37
CA HIS A 133 -7.62 11.46 -18.21
C HIS A 133 -7.15 10.63 -17.03
N ILE A 134 -6.53 11.27 -16.03
CA ILE A 134 -6.11 10.62 -14.80
C ILE A 134 -7.05 11.06 -13.70
N ARG A 135 -7.86 10.14 -13.19
CA ARG A 135 -8.66 10.33 -11.99
C ARG A 135 -7.77 10.01 -10.79
N ILE A 136 -7.64 10.95 -9.86
CA ILE A 136 -6.96 10.75 -8.58
C ILE A 136 -8.01 10.82 -7.50
N TYR A 137 -8.11 9.80 -6.66
CA TYR A 137 -9.15 9.70 -5.63
C TYR A 137 -8.53 9.34 -4.29
N ARG A 138 -9.14 9.84 -3.21
CA ARG A 138 -8.77 9.45 -1.85
C ARG A 138 -9.21 8.00 -1.62
N HIS A 139 -8.30 7.19 -1.08
CA HIS A 139 -8.70 5.87 -0.62
C HIS A 139 -9.66 6.06 0.57
N SER A 140 -10.85 5.46 0.52
CA SER A 140 -11.78 5.51 1.66
C SER A 140 -11.06 4.90 2.87
N LYS A 141 -10.82 5.73 3.89
CA LYS A 141 -9.87 5.46 4.98
C LYS A 141 -10.19 4.26 5.87
N ASN A 142 -11.27 3.50 5.65
CA ASN A 142 -11.82 2.64 6.70
C ASN A 142 -11.47 1.15 6.67
N ILE A 143 -10.85 0.58 5.62
CA ILE A 143 -10.58 -0.87 5.60
C ILE A 143 -9.10 -1.19 5.33
N ILE A 144 -8.46 -0.51 4.37
CA ILE A 144 -7.07 -0.83 4.00
C ILE A 144 -6.05 -0.25 5.00
N ASN A 145 -6.38 0.83 5.69
CA ASN A 145 -5.47 1.43 6.68
C ASN A 145 -5.40 0.65 7.99
N PHE A 146 -6.50 0.01 8.41
CA PHE A 146 -6.48 -0.85 9.60
C PHE A 146 -5.56 -2.07 9.38
N ALA A 147 -5.63 -2.69 8.19
CA ALA A 147 -4.72 -3.77 7.79
C ALA A 147 -3.25 -3.29 7.62
N LYS A 148 -3.02 -2.02 7.27
CA LYS A 148 -1.67 -1.43 7.14
C LYS A 148 -1.06 -0.93 8.45
N MET A 149 -1.88 -0.65 9.48
CA MET A 149 -1.39 -0.16 10.78
C MET A 149 -0.58 -1.23 11.53
N PHE A 150 -0.83 -2.51 11.23
CA PHE A 150 -0.02 -3.64 11.70
C PHE A 150 0.57 -4.39 10.51
N LYS A 151 1.54 -3.79 9.82
CA LYS A 151 2.44 -4.62 9.02
C LYS A 151 3.10 -5.62 9.97
N LEU A 152 2.92 -6.91 9.71
CA LEU A 152 3.55 -7.97 10.49
C LEU A 152 5.07 -7.77 10.55
N SER A 153 5.67 -7.19 9.50
CA SER A 153 7.09 -6.81 9.49
C SER A 153 7.44 -5.72 10.52
N GLU A 154 6.57 -4.76 10.80
CA GLU A 154 6.80 -3.75 11.84
C GLU A 154 6.66 -4.36 13.24
N LEU A 155 5.68 -5.26 13.43
CA LEU A 155 5.51 -5.98 14.69
C LEU A 155 6.68 -6.95 14.96
N VAL A 156 7.18 -7.63 13.93
CA VAL A 156 8.41 -8.44 13.97
C VAL A 156 9.62 -7.57 14.33
N LYS A 157 9.74 -6.35 13.78
CA LYS A 157 10.81 -5.41 14.14
C LYS A 157 10.70 -4.91 15.58
N TRP A 158 9.50 -4.61 16.06
CA TRP A 158 9.26 -4.12 17.43
C TRP A 158 9.52 -5.19 18.48
N LEU A 159 9.01 -6.40 18.27
CA LEU A 159 9.24 -7.52 19.18
C LEU A 159 10.68 -8.06 19.03
N GLY A 160 11.25 -7.97 17.84
CA GLY A 160 12.56 -8.55 17.51
C GLY A 160 12.53 -10.07 17.42
N LEU A 161 11.34 -10.65 17.27
CA LEU A 161 11.13 -12.10 17.19
C LEU A 161 11.56 -12.62 15.82
N SER A 162 12.08 -13.84 15.79
CA SER A 162 12.33 -14.53 14.53
C SER A 162 11.05 -15.10 13.93
N GLU A 163 11.02 -15.31 12.62
CA GLU A 163 9.91 -16.00 11.94
C GLU A 163 9.67 -17.40 12.53
N PHE A 164 10.75 -18.07 12.93
CA PHE A 164 10.73 -19.37 13.59
C PHE A 164 10.07 -19.30 14.99
N GLU A 165 10.36 -18.28 15.79
CA GLU A 165 9.72 -18.07 17.11
C GLU A 165 8.21 -17.82 16.95
N ILE A 166 7.79 -17.09 15.93
CA ILE A 166 6.36 -16.85 15.67
C ILE A 166 5.67 -18.15 15.28
N PHE A 167 6.28 -18.93 14.39
CA PHE A 167 5.72 -20.20 13.93
C PHE A 167 5.59 -21.22 15.08
N THR A 168 6.64 -21.38 15.88
CA THR A 168 6.64 -22.30 17.03
C THR A 168 5.60 -21.88 18.07
N ASN A 169 5.49 -20.59 18.40
CA ASN A 169 4.46 -20.11 19.32
C ASN A 169 3.04 -20.31 18.79
N LEU A 170 2.81 -20.11 17.49
CA LEU A 170 1.49 -20.31 16.87
C LEU A 170 1.07 -21.78 16.89
N LEU A 171 1.98 -22.69 16.51
CA LEU A 171 1.74 -24.13 16.55
C LEU A 171 1.45 -24.59 17.98
N THR A 172 2.22 -24.11 18.95
CA THR A 172 2.03 -24.44 20.36
C THR A 172 0.71 -23.91 20.91
N LEU A 173 0.32 -22.67 20.58
CA LEU A 173 -0.96 -22.11 21.00
C LEU A 173 -2.13 -22.92 20.45
N TRP A 174 -2.02 -23.42 19.22
CA TRP A 174 -3.02 -24.30 18.62
C TRP A 174 -3.15 -25.62 19.39
N ILE A 175 -2.03 -26.28 19.71
CA ILE A 175 -2.01 -27.51 20.51
C ILE A 175 -2.56 -27.27 21.92
N PHE A 176 -2.15 -26.18 22.58
CA PHE A 176 -2.65 -25.79 23.89
C PHE A 176 -4.16 -25.54 23.88
N THR A 177 -4.67 -24.84 22.86
CA THR A 177 -6.11 -24.56 22.71
C THR A 177 -6.89 -25.86 22.60
N MET A 178 -6.40 -26.82 21.81
CA MET A 178 -7.01 -28.15 21.71
C MET A 178 -7.02 -28.89 23.05
N LEU A 179 -5.89 -28.93 23.78
CA LEU A 179 -5.81 -29.58 25.10
C LEU A 179 -6.73 -28.91 26.13
N LEU A 180 -6.77 -27.58 26.16
CA LEU A 180 -7.65 -26.82 27.04
C LEU A 180 -9.12 -27.10 26.74
N SER A 181 -9.52 -27.13 25.46
CA SER A 181 -10.89 -27.47 25.06
C SER A 181 -11.28 -28.88 25.52
N ILE A 182 -10.39 -29.87 25.40
CA ILE A 182 -10.65 -31.25 25.85
C ILE A 182 -10.79 -31.32 27.38
N ARG A 183 -9.93 -30.60 28.13
CA ARG A 183 -10.05 -30.50 29.60
C ARG A 183 -11.39 -29.88 30.01
N LEU A 184 -11.80 -28.79 29.37
CA LEU A 184 -13.07 -28.11 29.66
C LEU A 184 -14.28 -28.99 29.33
N GLY A 185 -14.15 -29.89 28.34
CA GLY A 185 -15.15 -30.92 28.02
C GLY A 185 -15.23 -32.07 29.03
N GLY A 186 -14.40 -32.08 30.08
CA GLY A 186 -14.42 -33.09 31.13
C GLY A 186 -13.78 -34.44 30.76
N TYR A 187 -13.17 -34.56 29.58
CA TYR A 187 -12.60 -35.82 29.09
C TYR A 187 -11.25 -36.20 29.73
N LEU A 188 -10.55 -35.24 30.33
CA LEU A 188 -9.24 -35.43 30.97
C LEU A 188 -9.30 -34.92 32.42
N PRO A 189 -9.94 -35.62 33.37
CA PRO A 189 -10.11 -35.16 34.76
C PRO A 189 -8.85 -35.24 35.64
N ASP A 190 -7.89 -36.10 35.30
CA ASP A 190 -6.69 -36.32 36.12
C ASP A 190 -5.47 -35.48 35.68
N LEU A 191 -5.58 -34.76 34.56
CA LEU A 191 -4.47 -33.96 34.05
C LEU A 191 -4.36 -32.63 34.79
N ASP A 192 -3.27 -32.45 35.53
CA ASP A 192 -2.95 -31.19 36.22
C ASP A 192 -2.85 -30.01 35.25
N TRP A 193 -3.07 -28.80 35.77
CA TRP A 193 -2.90 -27.55 35.01
C TRP A 193 -1.51 -27.44 34.39
N PHE A 194 -0.46 -27.91 35.08
CA PHE A 194 0.88 -27.96 34.52
C PHE A 194 1.00 -28.86 33.28
N GLY A 195 0.25 -29.97 33.23
CA GLY A 195 0.19 -30.86 32.06
C GLY A 195 -0.48 -30.20 30.86
N ILE A 196 -1.57 -29.45 31.10
CA ILE A 196 -2.27 -28.70 30.04
C ILE A 196 -1.39 -27.58 29.48
N PHE A 197 -0.65 -26.88 30.35
CA PHE A 197 0.27 -25.82 29.96
C PHE A 197 1.63 -26.32 29.44
N SER A 198 1.92 -27.62 29.54
CA SER A 198 3.20 -28.21 29.12
C SER A 198 3.64 -27.83 27.70
N PRO A 199 2.76 -27.84 26.66
CA PRO A 199 3.16 -27.41 25.32
C PRO A 199 3.71 -25.97 25.29
N LEU A 200 3.10 -25.06 26.06
CA LEU A 200 3.53 -23.66 26.16
C LEU A 200 4.92 -23.54 26.77
N PHE A 201 5.25 -24.35 27.78
CA PHE A 201 6.58 -24.38 28.40
C PHE A 201 7.64 -25.02 27.48
N CYS A 202 7.30 -26.10 26.77
CA CYS A 202 8.21 -26.72 25.80
C CYS A 202 8.60 -25.74 24.68
N SER A 203 7.67 -24.89 24.25
CA SER A 203 7.93 -23.84 23.27
C SER A 203 8.86 -22.75 23.82
N ASP A 204 8.67 -22.33 25.07
CA ASP A 204 9.58 -21.37 25.72
C ASP A 204 11.00 -21.93 25.84
N LEU A 205 11.15 -23.23 26.16
CA LEU A 205 12.46 -23.89 26.20
C LEU A 205 13.12 -23.94 24.82
N SER A 206 12.35 -24.25 23.78
CA SER A 206 12.84 -24.29 22.40
C SER A 206 13.26 -22.90 21.91
N ASN A 207 12.47 -21.86 22.22
CA ASN A 207 12.80 -20.46 21.93
C ASN A 207 14.03 -20.00 22.71
N GLY A 208 14.18 -20.42 23.97
CA GLY A 208 15.36 -20.14 24.78
C GLY A 208 16.63 -20.76 24.20
N TYR A 209 16.56 -22.03 23.79
CA TYR A 209 17.65 -22.74 23.13
C TYR A 209 18.08 -22.05 21.82
N PHE A 210 17.11 -21.68 20.98
CA PHE A 210 17.39 -20.94 19.75
C PHE A 210 18.03 -19.58 20.03
N CYS A 211 17.52 -18.84 21.03
CA CYS A 211 18.08 -17.55 21.44
C CYS A 211 19.54 -17.69 21.90
N VAL A 212 19.88 -18.75 22.64
CA VAL A 212 21.25 -19.03 23.07
C VAL A 212 22.16 -19.35 21.88
N ILE A 213 21.74 -20.20 20.95
CA ILE A 213 22.53 -20.53 19.74
C ILE A 213 22.81 -19.29 18.91
N VAL A 214 21.78 -18.49 18.63
CA VAL A 214 21.94 -17.24 17.86
C VAL A 214 22.84 -16.27 18.60
N GLY A 215 22.70 -16.16 19.93
CA GLY A 215 23.58 -15.37 20.78
C GLY A 215 25.05 -15.78 20.67
N ILE A 216 25.35 -17.08 20.78
CA ILE A 216 26.72 -17.61 20.66
C ILE A 216 27.27 -17.38 19.24
N ARG A 217 26.48 -17.66 18.20
CA ARG A 217 26.91 -17.46 16.80
C ARG A 217 27.24 -15.99 16.53
N MET A 218 26.43 -15.06 17.02
CA MET A 218 26.71 -13.64 16.87
C MET A 218 27.91 -13.19 17.73
N PHE A 219 28.14 -13.79 18.89
CA PHE A 219 29.30 -13.50 19.73
C PHE A 219 30.63 -13.89 19.04
N LEU A 220 30.66 -15.06 18.40
CA LEU A 220 31.84 -15.56 17.69
C LEU A 220 32.14 -14.79 16.39
N ASN A 221 31.13 -14.23 15.73
CA ASN A 221 31.31 -13.58 14.43
C ASN A 221 31.94 -12.17 14.50
N ASN A 222 32.43 -11.73 15.66
CA ASN A 222 33.15 -10.46 15.94
C ASN A 222 32.50 -9.15 15.43
N ASP A 223 31.30 -9.23 14.85
CA ASP A 223 30.56 -8.11 14.30
C ASP A 223 29.80 -7.41 15.44
N ASN A 224 30.09 -6.14 15.69
CA ASN A 224 29.39 -5.25 16.63
C ASN A 224 28.82 -5.92 17.91
N ARG A 225 29.70 -6.48 18.75
CA ARG A 225 29.36 -7.19 20.01
C ARG A 225 28.27 -6.49 20.84
N ARG A 226 28.33 -5.16 20.99
CA ARG A 226 27.36 -4.39 21.79
C ARG A 226 25.92 -4.47 21.28
N LYS A 227 25.71 -4.47 19.96
CA LYS A 227 24.37 -4.55 19.36
C LYS A 227 23.78 -5.95 19.52
N SER A 228 24.62 -6.97 19.38
CA SER A 228 24.21 -8.38 19.57
C SER A 228 23.84 -8.67 21.02
N PHE A 229 24.67 -8.25 21.98
CA PHE A 229 24.35 -8.42 23.41
C PHE A 229 23.04 -7.75 23.79
N ASN A 230 22.80 -6.51 23.35
CA ASN A 230 21.54 -5.83 23.63
C ASN A 230 20.33 -6.58 23.08
N ARG A 231 20.44 -7.17 21.87
CA ARG A 231 19.38 -8.00 21.29
C ARG A 231 19.15 -9.28 22.09
N PHE A 232 20.22 -9.97 22.49
CA PHE A 232 20.14 -11.18 23.30
C PHE A 232 19.50 -10.91 24.67
N PHE A 233 19.96 -9.87 25.37
CA PHE A 233 19.38 -9.45 26.64
C PHE A 233 17.92 -9.02 26.51
N TRP A 234 17.54 -8.38 25.40
CA TRP A 234 16.15 -8.02 25.13
C TRP A 234 15.26 -9.27 25.01
N SER A 235 15.69 -10.24 24.20
CA SER A 235 14.97 -11.50 24.00
C SER A 235 14.87 -12.31 25.30
N LEU A 236 15.96 -12.38 26.07
CA LEU A 236 16.00 -13.08 27.35
C LEU A 236 15.03 -12.50 28.38
N LYS A 237 14.95 -11.16 28.49
CA LYS A 237 13.99 -10.50 29.37
C LYS A 237 12.54 -10.84 28.99
N PHE A 238 12.23 -10.84 27.69
CA PHE A 238 10.90 -11.17 27.19
C PHE A 238 10.52 -12.62 27.51
N LEU A 239 11.46 -13.55 27.32
CA LEU A 239 11.25 -14.98 27.58
C LEU A 239 11.03 -15.25 29.06
N ILE A 240 11.91 -14.74 29.94
CA ILE A 240 11.78 -14.92 31.39
C ILE A 240 10.43 -14.40 31.89
N LEU A 241 10.04 -13.21 31.45
CA LEU A 241 8.80 -12.58 31.89
C LEU A 241 7.55 -13.37 31.43
N THR A 242 7.62 -13.95 30.22
CA THR A 242 6.57 -14.82 29.68
C THR A 242 6.47 -16.15 30.44
N VAL A 243 7.60 -16.76 30.79
CA VAL A 243 7.63 -18.00 31.59
C VAL A 243 7.11 -17.76 33.00
N VAL A 244 7.52 -16.66 33.65
CA VAL A 244 7.03 -16.26 34.98
C VAL A 244 5.53 -16.05 34.96
N PHE A 245 4.98 -15.36 33.95
CA PHE A 245 3.54 -15.19 33.79
C PHE A 245 2.80 -16.55 33.72
N LYS A 246 3.25 -17.46 32.84
CA LYS A 246 2.64 -18.78 32.69
C LYS A 246 2.70 -19.60 33.98
N TYR A 247 3.83 -19.55 34.67
CA TYR A 247 4.03 -20.22 35.95
C TYR A 247 3.08 -19.70 37.04
N LEU A 248 2.98 -18.38 37.21
CA LEU A 248 2.06 -17.77 38.17
C LEU A 248 0.59 -18.10 37.84
N LEU A 249 0.25 -18.14 36.55
CA LEU A 249 -1.09 -18.51 36.09
C LEU A 249 -1.40 -19.97 36.44
N CYS A 250 -0.48 -20.92 36.22
CA CYS A 250 -0.66 -22.30 36.62
C CYS A 250 -0.88 -22.44 38.14
N ARG A 251 -0.08 -21.74 38.95
CA ARG A 251 -0.25 -21.77 40.42
C ARG A 251 -1.58 -21.23 40.89
N LYS A 252 -2.05 -20.15 40.25
CA LYS A 252 -3.37 -19.58 40.53
C LYS A 252 -4.50 -20.55 40.16
N LEU A 253 -4.38 -21.25 39.02
CA LEU A 253 -5.37 -22.22 38.56
C LEU A 253 -5.38 -23.51 39.39
N SER A 254 -4.21 -23.94 39.90
CA SER A 254 -4.09 -25.08 40.83
C SER A 254 -4.59 -24.75 42.25
N GLY A 255 -4.89 -23.49 42.56
CA GLY A 255 -5.44 -23.09 43.86
C GLY A 255 -4.45 -23.17 45.03
N GLU A 256 -3.15 -23.39 44.76
CA GLU A 256 -2.14 -23.61 45.81
C GLU A 256 -1.75 -22.33 46.57
N GLN A 257 -2.10 -21.14 46.05
CA GLN A 257 -1.81 -19.86 46.72
C GLN A 257 -2.93 -18.83 46.52
N ASN A 258 -3.23 -18.07 47.57
CA ASN A 258 -4.06 -16.85 47.53
C ASN A 258 -3.31 -15.69 46.83
N LEU A 259 -2.84 -15.91 45.60
CA LEU A 259 -2.25 -14.87 44.76
C LEU A 259 -3.38 -14.04 44.15
N ASP A 260 -3.31 -12.73 44.24
CA ASP A 260 -4.29 -11.88 43.57
C ASP A 260 -4.03 -11.79 42.07
N TYR A 261 -5.08 -11.52 41.28
CA TYR A 261 -4.96 -11.43 39.82
C TYR A 261 -3.93 -10.38 39.40
N PHE A 262 -3.79 -9.28 40.14
CA PHE A 262 -2.79 -8.25 39.82
C PHE A 262 -1.35 -8.78 39.89
N GLU A 263 -1.04 -9.68 40.82
CA GLU A 263 0.31 -10.28 40.95
C GLU A 263 0.61 -11.21 39.78
N VAL A 264 -0.40 -11.99 39.37
CA VAL A 264 -0.29 -12.90 38.23
C VAL A 264 -0.08 -12.13 36.92
N PHE A 265 -0.76 -10.99 36.74
CA PHE A 265 -0.64 -10.17 35.53
C PHE A 265 0.53 -9.16 35.55
N ALA A 266 1.19 -8.94 36.68
CA ALA A 266 2.31 -7.99 36.80
C ALA A 266 3.41 -8.17 35.73
N PRO A 267 3.86 -9.41 35.40
CA PRO A 267 4.83 -9.62 34.33
C PRO A 267 4.35 -9.10 32.97
N LEU A 268 3.07 -9.23 32.65
CA LEU A 268 2.50 -8.80 31.38
C LEU A 268 2.49 -7.27 31.25
N PHE A 269 2.25 -6.54 32.34
CA PHE A 269 2.36 -5.08 32.35
C PHE A 269 3.79 -4.60 32.10
N VAL A 270 4.78 -5.24 32.73
CA VAL A 270 6.19 -4.94 32.48
C VAL A 270 6.56 -5.22 31.03
N LEU A 271 6.02 -6.30 30.44
CA LEU A 271 6.26 -6.67 29.04
C LEU A 271 5.71 -5.62 28.07
N LEU A 272 4.49 -5.13 28.33
CA LEU A 272 3.86 -4.05 27.56
C LEU A 272 4.67 -2.75 27.62
N GLN A 273 5.17 -2.37 28.79
CA GLN A 273 6.02 -1.19 28.96
C GLN A 273 7.33 -1.30 28.16
N LEU A 274 7.98 -2.47 28.18
CA LEU A 274 9.19 -2.72 27.39
C LEU A 274 8.92 -2.57 25.88
N ILE A 275 7.80 -3.12 25.38
CA ILE A 275 7.41 -2.96 23.97
C ILE A 275 7.18 -1.48 23.63
N ALA A 276 6.47 -0.74 24.49
CA ALA A 276 6.17 0.67 24.26
C ALA A 276 7.46 1.52 24.16
N VAL A 277 8.41 1.33 25.08
CA VAL A 277 9.70 2.04 25.04
C VAL A 277 10.45 1.75 23.73
N ARG A 278 10.46 0.50 23.28
CA ARG A 278 11.13 0.10 22.03
C ARG A 278 10.43 0.65 20.79
N ALA A 279 9.10 0.69 20.78
CA ALA A 279 8.34 1.31 19.69
C ALA A 279 8.68 2.80 19.54
N CYS A 280 8.81 3.54 20.65
CA CYS A 280 9.22 4.94 20.63
C CYS A 280 10.67 5.12 20.11
N GLN A 281 11.59 4.24 20.49
CA GLN A 281 12.98 4.29 20.02
C GLN A 281 13.11 4.03 18.51
N LEU A 282 12.30 3.10 17.96
CA LEU A 282 12.34 2.78 16.53
C LEU A 282 11.66 3.86 15.66
N SER A 283 10.59 4.48 16.16
CA SER A 283 9.90 5.57 15.46
C SER A 283 10.78 6.80 15.24
N ASN A 284 11.73 7.05 16.13
CA ASN A 284 12.65 8.20 16.02
C ASN A 284 13.87 7.91 15.14
N ALA A 285 14.05 6.66 14.66
CA ALA A 285 15.19 6.24 13.87
C ALA A 285 14.89 6.07 12.37
N ASN A 286 13.61 6.18 11.97
CA ASN A 286 13.14 6.17 10.58
C ASN A 286 12.78 7.58 10.13
#